data_AF-A0A514L8M1-F1
#
_entry.id   AF-A0A514L8M1-F1
#
_cell.length_a   1.000
_cell.length_b   1.000
_cell.length_c   1.000
_cell.angle_alpha   90.00
_cell.angle_beta   90.00
_cell.angle_gamma   90.00
#
_symmetry.space_group_name_H-M   'P 1'
#
loop_
_entity.id
_entity.type
_entity.pdbx_description
1 polymer ?
#
loop_
_entity_poly.entity_id
_entity_poly.type
_entity_poly.pdbx_seq_one_letter_code
_entity_poly.pdbx_strand_id
1 'polypeptide(L)' 'MSLEEKVSKILENFEDTPSSEFIDVLKQIQPQFKSNLTSEYLDGKIQKISDAEDESEKKKQCKALIPYLDWYLQGL' A
#
# COMPACT_ATOMS: atom_id res chain seq x y z
N MET A 1 -10.43 -13.27 5.29
CA MET A 1 -9.08 -13.14 4.72
C MET A 1 -8.19 -12.44 5.72
N SER A 2 -7.09 -13.06 6.05
CA SER A 2 -5.97 -12.52 6.82
C SER A 2 -5.31 -11.37 6.08
N LEU A 3 -4.51 -10.56 6.78
CA LEU A 3 -3.79 -9.44 6.17
C LEU A 3 -2.84 -9.92 5.06
N GLU A 4 -2.16 -11.04 5.26
CA GLU A 4 -1.31 -11.69 4.25
C GLU A 4 -2.09 -12.06 2.98
N GLU A 5 -3.25 -12.70 3.11
CA GLU A 5 -4.07 -13.06 1.96
C GLU A 5 -4.52 -11.83 1.17
N LYS A 6 -4.84 -10.72 1.87
CA LYS A 6 -5.18 -9.45 1.22
C LYS A 6 -3.97 -8.88 0.48
N VAL A 7 -2.79 -8.87 1.10
CA VAL A 7 -1.56 -8.38 0.47
C VAL A 7 -1.21 -9.22 -0.77
N SER A 8 -1.24 -10.55 -0.67
CA SER A 8 -1.00 -11.45 -1.81
C SER A 8 -1.97 -11.16 -2.94
N LYS A 9 -3.27 -11.08 -2.65
CA LYS A 9 -4.30 -10.81 -3.67
C LYS A 9 -4.07 -9.48 -4.39
N ILE A 10 -3.66 -8.43 -3.65
CA ILE A 10 -3.34 -7.12 -4.23
C ILE A 10 -2.10 -7.19 -5.11
N LEU A 11 -1.06 -7.92 -4.71
CA LEU A 11 0.14 -8.11 -5.51
C LEU A 11 -0.14 -8.90 -6.80
N GLU A 12 -0.96 -9.95 -6.71
CA GLU A 12 -1.35 -10.79 -7.84
C GLU A 12 -2.28 -10.06 -8.82
N ASN A 13 -3.14 -9.17 -8.32
CA ASN A 13 -4.12 -8.47 -9.16
C ASN A 13 -4.19 -6.96 -8.92
N PHE A 14 -3.02 -6.31 -8.90
CA PHE A 14 -2.91 -4.87 -8.65
C PHE A 14 -3.68 -4.03 -9.67
N GLU A 15 -3.66 -4.42 -10.94
CA GLU A 15 -4.27 -3.65 -12.03
C GLU A 15 -5.81 -3.58 -11.90
N ASP A 16 -6.47 -4.59 -11.32
CA ASP A 16 -7.90 -4.57 -11.01
C ASP A 16 -8.22 -4.07 -9.59
N THR A 17 -7.21 -3.93 -8.73
CA THR A 17 -7.41 -3.46 -7.34
C THR A 17 -7.67 -1.95 -7.32
N PRO A 18 -8.73 -1.47 -6.64
CA PRO A 18 -8.97 -0.03 -6.48
C PRO A 18 -7.94 0.59 -5.53
N SER A 19 -7.53 1.84 -5.79
CA SER A 19 -6.51 2.52 -4.97
C SER A 19 -6.90 2.62 -3.50
N SER A 20 -8.20 2.72 -3.19
CA SER A 20 -8.70 2.70 -1.82
C SER A 20 -8.37 1.40 -1.08
N GLU A 21 -8.56 0.24 -1.72
CA GLU A 21 -8.26 -1.06 -1.13
C GLU A 21 -6.76 -1.22 -0.90
N PHE A 22 -5.94 -0.76 -1.84
CA PHE A 22 -4.49 -0.72 -1.67
C PHE A 22 -4.08 0.12 -0.47
N ILE A 23 -4.61 1.33 -0.32
CA ILE A 23 -4.30 2.23 0.80
C ILE A 23 -4.74 1.63 2.14
N ASP A 24 -5.92 1.01 2.20
CA ASP A 24 -6.41 0.35 3.41
C ASP A 24 -5.47 -0.77 3.87
N VAL A 25 -4.96 -1.58 2.93
CA VAL A 25 -3.97 -2.62 3.24
C VAL A 25 -2.63 -2.01 3.62
N LEU A 26 -2.19 -0.96 2.91
CA LEU A 26 -0.95 -0.26 3.23
C LEU A 26 -0.95 0.31 4.66
N LYS A 27 -2.07 0.89 5.09
CA LYS A 27 -2.26 1.37 6.47
C LYS A 27 -2.23 0.24 7.50
N GLN A 28 -2.74 -0.94 7.15
CA GLN A 28 -2.70 -2.11 8.04
C GLN A 28 -1.30 -2.68 8.19
N ILE A 29 -0.45 -2.62 7.15
CA ILE A 29 0.95 -3.07 7.23
C ILE A 29 1.89 -2.01 7.82
N GLN A 30 1.53 -0.72 7.78
CA GLN A 30 2.36 0.39 8.26
C GLN A 30 2.92 0.19 9.70
N PRO A 31 2.16 -0.30 10.70
CA PRO A 31 2.67 -0.54 12.05
C PRO A 31 3.72 -1.65 12.15
N GLN A 32 3.82 -2.51 11.15
CA GLN A 32 4.79 -3.61 11.11
C GLN A 32 6.19 -3.11 10.75
N PHE A 33 6.30 -1.92 10.15
CA PHE A 33 7.59 -1.26 9.94
C PHE A 33 8.07 -0.65 11.25
N LYS A 34 9.13 -1.24 11.84
CA LYS A 34 9.74 -0.78 13.11
C LYS A 34 10.39 0.61 13.03
N SER A 35 10.34 1.28 11.89
CA SER A 35 11.00 2.56 11.62
C SER A 35 9.97 3.69 11.56
N ASN A 36 10.11 4.66 12.46
CA ASN A 36 9.30 5.88 12.44
C ASN A 36 9.47 6.63 11.12
N LEU A 37 10.69 6.67 10.56
CA LEU A 37 10.96 7.32 9.27
C LEU A 37 10.15 6.68 8.13
N THR A 38 10.05 5.35 8.12
CA THR A 38 9.25 4.62 7.12
C THR A 38 7.77 4.89 7.32
N SER A 39 7.30 4.93 8.57
CA SER A 39 5.91 5.24 8.89
C SER A 39 5.53 6.65 8.44
N GLU A 40 6.33 7.67 8.75
CA GLU A 40 6.09 9.06 8.32
C GLU A 40 6.13 9.21 6.79
N TYR A 41 7.07 8.52 6.13
CA TYR A 41 7.14 8.49 4.68
C TYR A 41 5.87 7.91 4.05
N LEU A 42 5.39 6.77 4.55
CA LEU A 42 4.18 6.13 4.06
C LEU A 42 2.94 6.99 4.30
N ASP A 43 2.85 7.66 5.44
CA ASP A 43 1.74 8.58 5.74
C ASP A 43 1.68 9.73 4.73
N GLY A 44 2.82 10.39 4.47
CA GLY A 44 2.91 11.44 3.46
C GLY A 44 2.57 10.97 2.04
N LYS A 45 2.92 9.72 1.70
CA LYS A 45 2.53 9.12 0.42
C LYS A 45 1.03 8.82 0.35
N ILE A 46 0.46 8.27 1.42
CA ILE A 46 -0.98 7.97 1.50
C ILE A 46 -1.80 9.26 1.39
N GLN A 47 -1.39 10.33 2.08
CA GLN A 47 -2.00 11.65 1.94
C GLN A 47 -1.97 12.12 0.48
N LYS A 48 -0.80 12.07 -0.17
CA LYS A 48 -0.64 12.49 -1.56
C LYS A 48 -1.51 11.70 -2.54
N ILE A 49 -1.67 10.39 -2.32
CA ILE A 49 -2.58 9.55 -3.10
C ILE A 49 -4.04 9.96 -2.85
N SER A 50 -4.39 10.22 -1.59
CA SER A 50 -5.76 10.58 -1.21
C SER A 50 -6.18 11.94 -1.79
N ASP A 51 -5.24 12.89 -1.88
CA ASP A 51 -5.42 14.22 -2.47
C ASP A 51 -5.48 14.22 -4.01
N ALA A 52 -5.07 13.14 -4.67
CA ALA A 52 -5.18 13.06 -6.12
C ALA A 52 -6.67 13.00 -6.54
N GLU A 53 -7.02 13.69 -7.62
CA GLU A 53 -8.40 13.69 -8.13
C GLU A 53 -8.69 12.48 -9.01
N ASP A 54 -7.68 12.01 -9.74
CA ASP A 54 -7.81 10.97 -10.77
C ASP A 54 -7.33 9.59 -10.29
N GLU A 55 -8.12 8.55 -10.58
CA GLU A 55 -7.82 7.17 -10.17
C GLU A 55 -6.59 6.60 -10.89
N SER A 56 -6.31 7.01 -12.13
CA SER A 56 -5.09 6.58 -12.83
C SER A 56 -3.84 7.13 -12.14
N GLU A 57 -3.88 8.38 -11.70
CA GLU A 57 -2.80 9.00 -10.93
C GLU A 57 -2.63 8.33 -9.56
N LYS A 58 -3.74 8.02 -8.87
CA LYS A 58 -3.73 7.24 -7.63
C LYS A 58 -3.07 5.88 -7.84
N LYS A 59 -3.48 5.15 -8.87
CA LYS A 59 -2.90 3.83 -9.21
C LYS A 59 -1.42 3.92 -9.50
N LYS A 60 -0.94 4.92 -10.25
CA LYS A 60 0.52 5.11 -10.47
C LYS A 60 1.28 5.29 -9.16
N GLN A 61 0.74 6.08 -8.25
CA GLN A 61 1.36 6.30 -6.94
C GLN A 61 1.30 5.06 -6.05
N CYS A 62 0.18 4.34 -6.01
CA CYS A 62 0.06 3.03 -5.34
C CYS A 62 1.06 2.02 -5.91
N LYS A 63 1.27 1.99 -7.23
CA LYS A 63 2.23 1.10 -7.90
C LYS A 63 3.65 1.31 -7.41
N ALA A 64 4.03 2.56 -7.12
CA ALA A 64 5.33 2.88 -6.54
C ALA A 64 5.49 2.40 -5.08
N LEU A 65 4.40 2.01 -4.42
CA LEU A 65 4.38 1.52 -3.04
C LEU A 65 4.25 -0.01 -2.94
N ILE A 66 4.11 -0.72 -4.07
CA ILE A 66 4.13 -2.20 -4.12
C ILE A 66 5.32 -2.82 -3.36
N PRO A 67 6.55 -2.28 -3.42
CA PRO A 67 7.67 -2.85 -2.68
C PRO A 67 7.46 -2.96 -1.16
N TYR A 68 6.60 -2.12 -0.57
CA TYR A 68 6.29 -2.19 0.86
C TYR A 68 5.36 -3.37 1.18
N LEU A 69 4.46 -3.72 0.27
CA LEU A 69 3.62 -4.91 0.39
C LEU A 69 4.46 -6.18 0.22
N ASP A 70 5.36 -6.18 -0.77
CA ASP A 70 6.29 -7.30 -1.00
C ASP A 70 7.22 -7.51 0.21
N TRP A 71 7.78 -6.42 0.76
CA TRP A 71 8.59 -6.46 1.98
C TRP A 71 7.83 -7.04 3.17
N TYR A 72 6.55 -6.67 3.34
CA TYR A 72 5.71 -7.22 4.41
C TYR A 72 5.56 -8.74 4.28
N LEU A 73 5.37 -9.28 3.07
CA LEU A 73 5.29 -10.73 2.85
C LEU A 73 6.64 -11.45 3.04
N GLN A 74 7.75 -10.83 2.64
CA GLN A 74 9.08 -11.41 2.80
C GLN A 74 9.58 -11.43 4.25
N GLY A 75 9.03 -10.57 5.11
CA GLY A 75 9.41 -10.43 6.52
C GLY A 75 8.67 -11.35 7.49
N LEU A 76 7.73 -12.17 6.98
CA LEU A 76 6.99 -13.19 7.73
C LEU A 76 7.72 -14.53 7.73
#